data_AF-A0A954EV14-F1
#
_entry.id   AF-A0A954EV14-F1
#
_cell.length_a   1.000
_cell.length_b   1.000
_cell.length_c   1.000
_cell.angle_alpha   90.00
_cell.angle_beta   90.00
_cell.angle_gamma   90.00
#
_symmetry.space_group_name_H-M   'P 1'
#
loop_
_entity.id
_entity.type
_entity.pdbx_description
1 polymer ?
#
loop_
_entity_poly.entity_id
_entity_poly.type
_entity_poly.pdbx_seq_one_letter_code
_entity_poly.pdbx_strand_id
1 'polypeptide(L)'
;METSNPSSKSGVFLKWELLRVPFNGILIAVCLSFSQLTPLSWGDGGIFWSFVQWILIANLLFFACPLIERAAANAGIRHFWLTAVLFWAGLFLATFLTVLQLFLWTLRHSL
;
A
#
# COMPACT_ATOMS: atom_id res chain seq x y z
N MET A 1 13.86 -34.90 1.00
CA MET A 1 14.36 -33.68 0.34
C MET A 1 13.27 -33.23 -0.63
N GLU A 2 12.37 -32.38 -0.15
CA GLU A 2 11.26 -31.89 -0.98
C GLU A 2 11.82 -30.91 -2.01
N THR A 3 11.64 -31.25 -3.29
CA THR A 3 12.05 -30.42 -4.43
C THR A 3 11.16 -29.18 -4.46
N SER A 4 11.66 -28.05 -3.92
CA SER A 4 10.94 -26.78 -3.96
C SER A 4 10.74 -26.39 -5.43
N ASN A 5 9.53 -26.60 -5.94
CA ASN A 5 9.18 -26.39 -7.33
C ASN A 5 9.40 -24.91 -7.69
N PRO A 6 10.38 -24.55 -8.55
CA PRO A 6 10.72 -23.16 -8.83
C PRO A 6 9.56 -22.36 -9.47
N SER A 7 8.56 -23.04 -10.04
CA SER A 7 7.36 -22.41 -10.60
C SER A 7 6.50 -21.71 -9.54
N SER A 8 6.54 -22.15 -8.27
CA SER A 8 5.74 -21.54 -7.20
C SER A 8 6.26 -20.16 -6.80
N LYS A 9 7.55 -19.87 -7.01
CA LYS A 9 8.18 -18.60 -6.62
C LYS A 9 7.79 -17.46 -7.57
N SER A 10 7.78 -17.73 -8.87
CA SER A 10 7.34 -16.78 -9.90
C SER A 10 5.86 -16.42 -9.74
N GLY A 11 5.03 -17.41 -9.37
CA GLY A 11 3.58 -17.22 -9.22
C GLY A 11 3.16 -16.23 -8.15
N VAL A 12 3.88 -16.12 -7.03
CA VAL A 12 3.54 -15.16 -5.95
C VAL A 12 3.79 -13.73 -6.43
N PHE A 13 4.98 -13.44 -6.95
CA PHE A 13 5.29 -12.09 -7.43
C PHE A 13 4.39 -11.65 -8.59
N LEU A 14 4.07 -12.56 -9.53
CA LEU A 14 3.16 -12.25 -10.63
C LEU A 14 1.74 -11.92 -10.14
N LYS A 15 1.23 -12.64 -9.13
CA LYS A 15 -0.07 -12.34 -8.50
C LYS A 15 -0.08 -10.96 -7.84
N TRP A 16 0.98 -10.62 -7.12
CA TRP A 16 1.11 -9.31 -6.48
C TRP A 16 1.30 -8.17 -7.49
N GLU A 17 1.95 -8.42 -8.63
CA GLU A 17 2.05 -7.42 -9.70
C GLU A 17 0.67 -7.08 -10.28
N LEU A 18 -0.22 -8.08 -10.45
CA LEU A 18 -1.61 -7.83 -10.88
C LEU A 18 -2.40 -7.02 -9.85
N LEU A 19 -2.12 -7.21 -8.56
CA LEU A 19 -2.75 -6.46 -7.46
C LEU A 19 -2.24 -5.02 -7.34
N ARG A 20 -1.15 -4.66 -8.02
CA ARG A 20 -0.62 -3.29 -8.01
C ARG A 20 -1.59 -2.31 -8.68
N VAL A 21 -2.26 -2.74 -9.75
CA VAL A 21 -3.24 -1.91 -10.47
C VAL A 21 -4.41 -1.50 -9.58
N PRO A 22 -5.15 -2.42 -8.93
CA PRO A 22 -6.24 -2.03 -8.02
C PRO A 22 -5.72 -1.29 -6.78
N PHE A 23 -4.54 -1.65 -6.25
CA PHE A 23 -3.93 -0.92 -5.13
C PHE A 23 -3.69 0.56 -5.47
N ASN A 24 -3.02 0.83 -6.60
CA ASN A 24 -2.76 2.19 -7.05
C ASN A 24 -4.06 2.93 -7.41
N GLY A 25 -5.04 2.24 -7.99
CA GLY A 25 -6.36 2.82 -8.29
C GLY A 25 -7.07 3.31 -7.03
N ILE A 26 -7.06 2.51 -5.96
CA ILE A 26 -7.65 2.91 -4.67
C ILE A 26 -6.86 4.06 -4.05
N LEU A 27 -5.52 4.01 -4.11
CA LEU A 27 -4.68 5.09 -3.60
C LEU A 27 -5.00 6.42 -4.31
N ILE A 28 -5.08 6.41 -5.64
CA ILE A 28 -5.46 7.57 -6.45
C ILE A 28 -6.85 8.07 -6.07
N ALA A 29 -7.84 7.17 -5.92
CA ALA A 29 -9.19 7.56 -5.54
C ALA A 29 -9.24 8.24 -4.16
N VAL A 30 -8.49 7.74 -3.18
CA VAL A 30 -8.35 8.35 -1.85
C VAL A 30 -7.71 9.74 -1.96
N CYS A 31 -6.62 9.85 -2.72
CA CYS A 31 -5.93 11.12 -2.94
C CYS A 31 -6.81 12.16 -3.66
N LEU A 32 -7.54 11.74 -4.70
CA LEU A 32 -8.46 12.61 -5.45
C LEU A 32 -9.61 13.08 -4.58
N SER A 33 -10.23 12.17 -3.82
CA SER A 33 -11.31 12.51 -2.89
C SER A 33 -10.87 13.59 -1.90
N PHE A 34 -9.63 13.51 -1.42
CA PHE A 34 -9.09 14.52 -0.52
C PHE A 34 -8.79 15.85 -1.21
N SER A 35 -8.26 15.82 -2.43
CA SER A 35 -8.02 17.03 -3.23
C SER A 35 -9.29 17.83 -3.53
N GLN A 36 -10.46 17.18 -3.50
CA GLN A 36 -11.76 17.85 -3.64
C GLN A 36 -12.26 18.44 -2.32
N LEU A 37 -11.88 17.86 -1.18
CA LEU A 37 -12.33 18.27 0.15
C LEU A 37 -11.48 19.40 0.75
N THR A 38 -10.24 19.55 0.28
CA THR A 38 -9.34 20.60 0.75
C THR A 38 -9.01 21.54 -0.40
N PRO A 39 -9.13 22.86 -0.23
CA PRO A 39 -8.59 23.85 -1.17
C PRO A 39 -7.06 23.86 -1.04
N LEU A 40 -6.41 22.76 -1.40
CA LEU A 40 -4.96 22.63 -1.39
C LEU A 40 -4.41 23.45 -2.56
N SER A 41 -3.81 24.59 -2.27
CA SER A 41 -2.94 25.24 -3.23
C SER A 41 -1.68 24.39 -3.39
N TRP A 42 -1.57 23.67 -4.51
CA TRP A 42 -0.39 22.87 -4.87
C TRP A 42 0.91 23.69 -4.98
N GLY A 43 0.85 25.01 -4.82
CA GLY A 43 1.99 25.92 -4.85
C GLY A 43 2.91 25.84 -3.62
N ASP A 44 2.49 25.17 -2.54
CA ASP A 44 3.32 25.02 -1.34
C ASP A 44 4.13 23.72 -1.42
N GLY A 45 5.45 23.84 -1.65
CA GLY A 45 6.32 22.69 -1.92
C GLY A 45 6.30 21.63 -0.83
N GLY A 46 6.00 22.00 0.42
CA GLY A 46 5.86 21.06 1.54
C GLY A 46 4.72 20.04 1.35
N ILE A 47 3.63 20.43 0.69
CA ILE A 47 2.47 19.56 0.45
C ILE A 47 2.81 18.51 -0.60
N PHE A 48 3.45 18.92 -1.70
CA PHE A 48 3.87 18.01 -2.77
C PHE A 48 4.85 16.96 -2.25
N TRP A 49 5.88 17.37 -1.50
CA TRP A 49 6.86 16.43 -0.95
C TRP A 49 6.26 15.49 0.09
N SER A 50 5.34 15.98 0.92
CA SER A 50 4.59 15.14 1.85
C SER A 50 3.79 14.08 1.10
N PHE A 51 3.14 14.45 -0.01
CA PHE A 51 2.37 13.53 -0.83
C PHE A 51 3.23 12.45 -1.51
N VAL A 52 4.38 12.85 -2.08
CA VAL A 52 5.35 11.93 -2.69
C VAL A 52 5.90 10.94 -1.66
N GLN A 53 6.27 11.40 -0.47
CA GLN A 53 6.76 10.54 0.61
C GLN A 53 5.73 9.46 0.97
N TRP A 54 4.44 9.78 0.94
CA TRP A 54 3.38 8.82 1.25
C TRP A 54 3.10 7.82 0.15
N ILE A 55 3.15 8.24 -1.11
CA ILE A 55 3.12 7.29 -2.24
C ILE A 55 4.25 6.28 -2.09
N LEU A 56 5.45 6.72 -1.70
CA LEU A 56 6.59 5.83 -1.47
C LEU A 56 6.34 4.88 -0.29
N ILE A 57 5.82 5.37 0.85
CA ILE A 57 5.51 4.51 2.01
C ILE A 57 4.42 3.49 1.68
N ALA A 58 3.34 3.90 1.02
CA ALA A 58 2.27 3.01 0.61
C ALA A 58 2.77 1.91 -0.36
N ASN A 59 3.62 2.28 -1.32
CA ASN A 59 4.24 1.31 -2.22
C ASN A 59 5.20 0.37 -1.48
N LEU A 60 5.98 0.86 -0.51
CA LEU A 60 6.85 0.02 0.32
C LEU A 60 6.03 -1.00 1.14
N LEU A 61 4.91 -0.57 1.72
CA LEU A 61 3.98 -1.46 2.43
C LEU A 61 3.41 -2.53 1.49
N PHE A 62 3.01 -2.14 0.28
CA PHE A 62 2.55 -3.08 -0.74
C PHE A 62 3.64 -4.09 -1.13
N PHE A 63 4.89 -3.65 -1.25
CA PHE A 63 6.04 -4.51 -1.54
C PHE A 63 6.42 -5.43 -0.38
N ALA A 64 6.13 -5.06 0.86
CA ALA A 64 6.38 -5.91 2.02
C ALA A 64 5.47 -7.14 2.05
N CYS A 65 4.23 -7.02 1.55
CA CYS A 65 3.25 -8.10 1.54
C CYS A 65 3.69 -9.38 0.78
N PRO A 66 4.17 -9.34 -0.48
CA PRO A 66 4.69 -10.53 -1.17
C PRO A 66 5.91 -11.15 -0.47
N LEU A 67 6.74 -10.33 0.21
CA LEU A 67 7.86 -10.83 1.01
C LEU A 67 7.38 -11.61 2.23
N ILE A 68 6.35 -11.11 2.92
CA ILE A 68 5.72 -11.78 4.06
C ILE A 68 5.04 -13.07 3.61
N GLU A 69 4.30 -13.05 2.49
CA GLU A 69 3.68 -14.26 1.94
C GLU A 69 4.72 -15.34 1.58
N ARG A 70 5.86 -14.91 1.02
CA ARG A 70 6.97 -15.82 0.74
C ARG A 70 7.62 -16.37 2.01
N ALA A 71 7.80 -15.55 3.03
CA ALA A 71 8.33 -15.99 4.32
C ALA A 71 7.39 -17.02 4.98
N ALA A 72 6.07 -16.77 4.93
CA ALA A 72 5.05 -17.69 5.41
C ALA A 72 5.06 -19.02 4.62
N ALA A 73 5.19 -18.95 3.29
CA ALA A 73 5.29 -20.14 2.45
C ALA A 73 6.55 -20.98 2.76
N ASN A 74 7.68 -20.33 3.05
CA ASN A 74 8.91 -21.00 3.51
C ASN A 74 8.76 -21.63 4.90
N ALA A 75 7.91 -21.06 5.76
CA ALA A 75 7.57 -21.61 7.07
C ALA A 75 6.51 -22.73 7.01
N GLY A 76 6.10 -23.16 5.81
CA GLY A 76 5.08 -24.20 5.61
C GLY A 76 3.64 -23.71 5.80
N ILE A 77 3.43 -22.41 6.04
CA ILE A 77 2.11 -21.81 6.22
C ILE A 77 1.54 -21.51 4.83
N ARG A 78 0.74 -22.43 4.30
CA ARG A 78 0.01 -22.26 3.04
C ARG A 78 -1.47 -22.02 3.32
N HIS A 79 -1.86 -20.75 3.41
CA HIS A 79 -3.27 -20.37 3.45
C HIS A 79 -3.70 -19.69 2.16
N PHE A 80 -4.76 -20.21 1.56
CA PHE A 80 -5.40 -19.64 0.37
C PHE A 80 -5.80 -18.16 0.53
N TRP A 81 -6.16 -17.77 1.77
CA TRP A 81 -6.59 -16.42 2.12
C TRP A 81 -5.45 -15.46 2.46
N LEU A 82 -4.21 -15.93 2.56
CA LEU A 82 -3.10 -15.12 3.07
C LEU A 82 -2.83 -13.89 2.18
N THR A 83 -2.84 -14.07 0.87
CA THR A 83 -2.69 -12.97 -0.10
C THR A 83 -3.79 -11.91 0.08
N ALA A 84 -5.04 -12.34 0.24
CA ALA A 84 -6.16 -11.43 0.42
C ALA A 84 -6.04 -10.66 1.74
N VAL A 85 -5.72 -11.35 2.84
CA VAL A 85 -5.53 -10.72 4.16
C VAL A 85 -4.38 -9.72 4.12
N LEU A 86 -3.24 -10.08 3.53
CA LEU A 86 -2.10 -9.18 3.41
C LEU A 86 -2.42 -7.98 2.53
N PHE A 87 -3.16 -8.18 1.42
CA PHE A 87 -3.56 -7.10 0.54
C PHE A 87 -4.48 -6.12 1.26
N TRP A 88 -5.54 -6.62 1.91
CA TRP A 88 -6.49 -5.78 2.64
C TRP A 88 -5.85 -5.09 3.84
N ALA A 89 -4.98 -5.77 4.58
CA ALA A 89 -4.25 -5.17 5.70
C ALA A 89 -3.30 -4.06 5.22
N GLY A 90 -2.54 -4.30 4.15
CA GLY A 90 -1.65 -3.31 3.55
C GLY A 90 -2.41 -2.11 2.98
N LEU A 91 -3.53 -2.37 2.28
CA LEU A 91 -4.40 -1.34 1.75
C LEU A 91 -5.05 -0.50 2.85
N PHE A 92 -5.59 -1.16 3.89
CA PHE A 92 -6.18 -0.49 5.03
C PHE A 92 -5.14 0.38 5.74
N LEU A 93 -3.94 -0.14 6.00
CA LEU A 93 -2.87 0.61 6.65
C LEU A 93 -2.44 1.81 5.81
N ALA A 94 -2.23 1.63 4.50
CA ALA A 94 -1.87 2.72 3.60
C ALA A 94 -2.95 3.83 3.57
N THR A 95 -4.22 3.43 3.49
CA THR A 95 -5.36 4.36 3.47
C THR A 95 -5.52 5.06 4.81
N PHE A 96 -5.46 4.33 5.92
CA PHE A 96 -5.56 4.87 7.27
C PHE A 96 -4.47 5.90 7.56
N LEU A 97 -3.22 5.57 7.21
CA LEU A 97 -2.10 6.49 7.38
C LEU A 97 -2.24 7.75 6.53
N THR A 98 -2.77 7.61 5.32
CA THR A 98 -3.06 8.74 4.43
C THR A 98 -4.11 9.65 5.06
N VAL A 99 -5.24 9.10 5.52
CA VAL A 99 -6.30 9.89 6.18
C VAL A 99 -5.80 10.54 7.48
N LEU A 100 -5.06 9.80 8.32
CA LEU A 100 -4.52 10.30 9.58
C LEU A 100 -3.56 11.47 9.35
N GLN A 101 -2.66 11.36 8.39
CA GLN A 101 -1.72 12.44 8.09
C GLN A 101 -2.43 13.69 7.58
N LEU A 102 -3.41 13.51 6.68
CA LEU A 102 -4.23 14.60 6.17
C LEU A 102 -5.02 15.30 7.29
N PHE A 103 -5.52 14.53 8.25
CA PHE A 103 -6.14 15.06 9.46
C PHE A 103 -5.15 15.85 10.32
N LEU A 104 -3.95 15.30 10.58
CA LEU A 104 -2.90 15.98 11.34
C LEU A 104 -2.41 17.27 10.66
N TRP A 105 -2.33 17.26 9.33
CA TRP A 105 -2.01 18.45 8.54
C TRP A 105 -3.08 19.53 8.71
N THR A 106 -4.36 19.14 8.60
CA THR A 106 -5.48 20.07 8.78
C THR A 106 -5.45 20.70 10.18
N LEU A 107 -5.20 19.90 11.23
CA LEU A 107 -5.04 20.42 12.59
C LEU A 107 -3.87 21.40 12.72
N ARG A 108 -2.73 21.10 12.10
CA ARG A 108 -1.53 21.96 12.15
C ARG A 108 -1.76 23.34 11.51
N HIS A 109 -2.56 23.41 10.45
CA HIS A 109 -2.81 24.66 9.72
C HIS A 109 -4.07 25.40 10.17
N SER A 110 -4.85 24.82 11.09
CA SER A 110 -6.05 25.46 11.68
C SER A 110 -5.78 26.12 13.04
N LEU A 111 -4.57 25.98 13.58
CA LEU A 111 -4.06 26.60 14.81
C LEU A 111 -3.08 27.72 14.47
#